data_AF-A0A392PSZ3-F1
#
_entry.id   AF-A0A392PSZ3-F1
#
_cell.length_a   1.000
_cell.length_b   1.000
_cell.length_c   1.000
_cell.angle_alpha   90.00
_cell.angle_beta   90.00
_cell.angle_gamma   90.00
#
_symmetry.space_group_name_H-M   'P 1'
#
loop_
_entity.id
_entity.type
_entity.pdbx_description
1 polymer ?
#
loop_
_entity_poly.entity_id
_entity_poly.type
_entity_poly.pdbx_seq_one_letter_code
_entity_poly.pdbx_strand_id
1 'polypeptide(L)'
;NAQAVEVGKQLCKKHFIHPVFGENDFEEGNHFYRFLEHEPFISKCFNFRGATNDSEPKSAAAICDRLTKIMYAILESYASEDRRHVDYVAISKSEEFRSTGTSQCLTRHQHM
;
A
#
# COMPACT_ATOMS: atom_id res chain seq x y z
N ASN A 1 12.19 -30.88 13.29
CA ASN A 1 11.21 -29.93 13.86
C ASN A 1 11.73 -28.50 13.93
N ALA A 2 12.94 -28.23 14.44
CA ALA A 2 13.49 -26.87 14.52
C ALA A 2 13.49 -26.07 13.20
N GLN A 3 13.75 -26.73 12.05
CA GLN A 3 13.70 -26.08 10.74
C GLN A 3 12.31 -25.56 10.36
N ALA A 4 11.23 -26.27 10.73
CA ALA A 4 9.87 -25.84 10.43
C ALA A 4 9.47 -24.60 11.25
N VAL A 5 9.92 -24.54 12.50
CA VAL A 5 9.70 -23.38 13.38
C VAL A 5 10.42 -22.15 12.85
N GLU A 6 11.66 -22.30 12.39
CA GLU A 6 12.41 -21.19 11.79
C GLU A 6 11.72 -20.66 10.54
N VAL A 7 11.24 -21.55 9.66
CA VAL A 7 10.47 -21.14 8.47
C VAL A 7 9.20 -20.40 8.88
N GLY A 8 8.45 -20.89 9.87
CA GLY A 8 7.26 -20.22 10.39
C GLY A 8 7.55 -18.82 10.95
N LYS A 9 8.67 -18.65 11.66
CA LYS A 9 9.12 -17.33 12.15
C LYS A 9 9.44 -16.37 11.00
N GLN A 10 10.10 -16.85 9.94
CA GLN A 10 10.35 -16.04 8.75
C GLN A 10 9.06 -15.63 8.04
N LEU A 11 8.05 -16.51 8.00
CA LEU A 11 6.73 -16.20 7.43
C LEU A 11 6.00 -15.12 8.23
N CYS A 12 6.01 -15.20 9.57
CA CYS A 12 5.47 -14.15 10.45
C CYS A 12 6.20 -12.81 10.26
N LYS A 13 7.54 -12.83 10.24
CA LYS A 13 8.37 -11.61 10.08
C LYS A 13 8.14 -10.91 8.73
N LYS A 14 7.88 -11.68 7.68
CA LYS A 14 7.53 -11.15 6.35
C LYS A 14 6.03 -10.87 6.18
N HIS A 15 5.23 -11.01 7.24
CA HIS A 15 3.79 -10.78 7.27
C HIS A 15 2.98 -11.66 6.31
N PHE A 16 3.47 -12.86 5.97
CA PHE A 16 2.67 -13.83 5.21
C PHE A 16 1.57 -14.47 6.06
N ILE A 17 1.85 -14.64 7.35
CA ILE A 17 0.91 -15.17 8.35
C ILE A 17 0.97 -14.30 9.60
N HIS A 18 -0.09 -14.31 10.39
CA HIS A 18 -0.11 -13.69 11.72
C HIS A 18 -0.90 -14.57 12.71
N PRO A 19 -0.65 -14.44 14.03
CA PRO A 19 -1.44 -15.13 15.04
C PRO A 19 -2.91 -14.71 14.95
N VAL A 20 -3.83 -15.66 15.12
CA VAL A 20 -5.26 -15.36 15.23
C VAL A 20 -5.58 -14.71 16.58
N PHE A 21 -4.78 -15.02 17.61
CA PHE A 21 -4.96 -14.52 18.97
C PHE A 21 -3.64 -13.98 19.53
N GLY A 22 -3.63 -12.73 19.99
CA GLY A 22 -2.48 -12.08 20.64
C GLY A 22 -1.37 -11.63 19.69
N GLU A 23 -0.29 -11.10 20.28
CA GLU A 23 0.93 -10.66 19.59
C GLU A 23 2.11 -11.54 20.02
N ASN A 24 2.16 -12.78 19.52
CA ASN A 24 3.29 -13.69 19.77
C ASN A 24 3.98 -14.06 18.46
N ASP A 25 5.26 -14.40 18.55
CA ASP A 25 6.03 -14.94 17.43
C ASP A 25 5.48 -16.32 17.00
N PHE A 26 6.00 -16.84 15.88
CA PHE A 26 5.69 -18.21 15.49
C PHE A 26 6.30 -19.21 16.49
N GLU A 27 5.44 -20.02 17.12
CA GLU A 27 5.82 -20.98 18.15
C GLU A 27 5.34 -22.40 17.79
N GLU A 28 6.09 -23.40 18.23
CA GLU A 28 5.71 -24.80 18.10
C GLU A 28 4.63 -25.12 19.14
N GLY A 29 3.44 -25.49 18.69
CA GLY A 29 2.32 -25.76 19.58
C GLY A 29 0.98 -25.74 18.86
N ASN A 30 -0.10 -25.85 19.64
CA ASN A 30 -1.46 -25.80 19.12
C ASN A 30 -1.95 -24.35 19.00
N HIS A 31 -1.25 -23.57 18.18
CA HIS A 31 -1.56 -22.16 17.92
C HIS A 31 -2.16 -22.01 16.52
N PHE A 32 -3.10 -21.08 16.39
CA PHE A 32 -3.72 -20.78 15.11
C PHE A 32 -3.09 -19.54 14.49
N TYR A 33 -2.59 -19.72 13.27
CA TYR A 33 -2.08 -18.63 12.44
C TYR A 33 -2.98 -18.50 11.21
N ARG A 34 -3.24 -17.28 10.78
CA ARG A 34 -3.98 -16.98 9.56
C ARG A 34 -3.05 -16.41 8.52
N PHE A 35 -3.18 -16.86 7.28
CA PHE A 35 -2.53 -16.20 6.16
C PHE A 35 -3.15 -14.83 5.95
N LEU A 36 -2.30 -13.87 5.63
CA LEU A 36 -2.72 -12.51 5.35
C LEU A 36 -3.82 -12.50 4.27
N GLU A 37 -3.68 -13.27 3.19
CA GLU A 37 -4.66 -13.36 2.09
C GLU A 37 -6.10 -13.75 2.51
N HIS A 38 -6.26 -14.41 3.65
CA HIS A 38 -7.55 -14.86 4.16
C HIS A 38 -8.16 -13.88 5.18
N GLU A 39 -7.52 -12.73 5.41
CA GLU A 39 -8.08 -11.71 6.28
C GLU A 39 -9.33 -11.05 5.66
N PRO A 40 -10.46 -10.95 6.40
CA PRO A 40 -11.70 -10.36 5.89
C PRO A 40 -11.57 -8.90 5.44
N PHE A 41 -10.55 -8.16 5.88
CA PHE A 41 -10.30 -6.79 5.42
C PHE A 41 -9.48 -6.70 4.13
N ILE A 42 -8.91 -7.81 3.64
CA ILE A 42 -8.07 -7.87 2.44
C ILE A 42 -8.92 -8.02 1.17
N SER A 43 -9.93 -7.17 1.03
CA SER A 43 -10.61 -7.00 -0.27
C SER A 43 -9.79 -6.15 -1.26
N LYS A 44 -8.68 -5.53 -0.82
CA LYS A 44 -7.99 -4.45 -1.57
C LYS A 44 -6.46 -4.42 -1.48
N CYS A 45 -5.79 -5.51 -1.08
CA CYS A 45 -4.34 -5.52 -1.09
C CYS A 45 -3.82 -5.67 -2.53
N PHE A 46 -3.28 -4.60 -3.10
CA PHE A 46 -2.68 -4.60 -4.44
C PHE A 46 -1.50 -5.57 -4.60
N ASN A 47 -0.93 -6.04 -3.48
CA ASN A 47 0.16 -7.02 -3.44
C ASN A 47 -0.31 -8.47 -3.66
N PHE A 48 -1.62 -8.72 -3.74
CA PHE A 48 -2.17 -10.07 -3.87
C PHE A 48 -3.14 -10.13 -5.06
N ARG A 49 -2.58 -10.21 -6.27
CA ARG A 49 -3.30 -10.58 -7.49
C ARG A 49 -2.69 -11.85 -8.09
N GLY A 50 -2.82 -12.98 -7.40
CA GLY A 50 -2.46 -14.32 -7.94
C GLY A 50 -0.97 -14.62 -8.10
N ALA A 51 -0.09 -13.69 -7.71
CA ALA A 51 1.34 -13.91 -7.57
C ALA A 51 1.81 -13.20 -6.31
N THR A 52 2.68 -13.84 -5.53
CA THR A 52 3.44 -13.16 -4.49
C THR A 52 4.19 -12.00 -5.13
N ASN A 53 3.78 -10.77 -4.84
CA ASN A 53 4.65 -9.63 -5.03
C ASN A 53 5.86 -9.89 -4.12
N ASP A 54 7.06 -10.07 -4.70
CA ASP A 54 8.31 -10.30 -3.98
C ASP A 54 8.62 -9.19 -2.97
N SER A 55 7.81 -8.12 -2.97
CA SER A 55 7.74 -7.07 -1.94
C SER A 55 9.07 -6.37 -1.72
N GLU A 56 10.04 -6.56 -2.62
CA GLU A 56 11.23 -5.74 -2.63
C GLU A 56 10.77 -4.30 -2.84
N PRO A 57 11.08 -3.42 -1.87
CA PRO A 57 10.76 -2.03 -2.04
C PRO A 57 11.45 -1.57 -3.32
N LYS A 58 10.65 -1.03 -4.25
CA LYS A 58 11.24 -0.35 -5.40
C LYS A 58 12.21 0.69 -4.87
N SER A 59 13.37 0.81 -5.51
CA SER A 59 14.36 1.79 -5.09
C SER A 59 13.72 3.18 -5.00
N ALA A 60 14.11 3.94 -3.98
CA ALA A 60 13.61 5.31 -3.80
C ALA A 60 13.80 6.13 -5.08
N ALA A 61 14.93 5.94 -5.78
CA ALA A 61 15.20 6.56 -7.07
C ALA A 61 14.15 6.24 -8.14
N ALA A 62 13.74 4.97 -8.30
CA ALA A 62 12.75 4.57 -9.29
C ALA A 62 11.34 5.10 -8.95
N ILE A 63 11.00 5.18 -7.66
CA ILE A 63 9.75 5.79 -7.22
C ILE A 63 9.78 7.30 -7.46
N CYS A 64 10.86 7.98 -7.08
CA CYS A 64 11.04 9.41 -7.31
C CYS A 64 10.94 9.75 -8.80
N ASP A 65 11.65 9.04 -9.68
CA ASP A 65 11.60 9.26 -11.13
C ASP A 65 10.16 9.17 -11.68
N ARG A 66 9.40 8.15 -11.26
CA ARG A 66 8.00 7.99 -11.66
C ARG A 66 7.12 9.13 -11.14
N LEU A 67 7.27 9.52 -9.87
CA LEU A 67 6.51 10.61 -9.28
C LEU A 67 6.83 11.95 -9.96
N THR A 68 8.10 12.21 -10.25
CA THR A 68 8.56 13.40 -10.95
C THR A 68 7.94 13.50 -12.35
N LYS A 69 7.87 12.40 -13.11
CA LYS A 69 7.21 12.38 -14.43
C LYS A 69 5.72 12.71 -14.34
N ILE A 70 5.02 12.16 -13.34
CA ILE A 70 3.59 12.46 -13.11
C ILE A 70 3.40 13.93 -12.73
N MET A 71 4.25 14.45 -11.83
CA MET A 71 4.22 15.85 -11.43
C MET A 71 4.42 16.79 -12.63
N TYR A 72 5.42 16.53 -13.48
CA TYR A 72 5.64 17.34 -14.68
C TYR A 72 4.45 17.30 -15.64
N ALA A 73 3.89 16.12 -15.91
CA ALA A 73 2.72 15.99 -16.78
C ALA A 73 1.52 16.80 -16.27
N ILE A 74 1.27 16.81 -14.95
CA ILE A 74 0.23 17.63 -14.33
C ILE A 74 0.58 19.11 -14.50
N LEU A 75 1.78 19.55 -14.09
CA LEU A 75 2.16 20.95 -14.17
C LEU A 75 2.10 21.50 -15.59
N GLU A 76 2.53 20.74 -16.59
CA GLU A 76 2.48 21.14 -18.00
C GLU A 76 1.04 21.25 -18.53
N SER A 77 0.16 20.32 -18.13
CA SER A 77 -1.24 20.29 -18.60
C SER A 77 -2.08 21.46 -18.06
N TYR A 78 -1.67 22.02 -16.92
CA TYR A 78 -2.38 23.13 -16.25
C TYR A 78 -1.56 24.43 -16.24
N ALA A 79 -0.44 24.48 -16.97
CA ALA A 79 0.34 25.71 -17.13
C ALA A 79 -0.35 26.67 -18.12
N SER A 80 -0.16 27.96 -17.91
CA SER A 80 -0.48 28.98 -18.90
C SER A 80 0.39 28.80 -20.15
N GLU A 81 -0.05 29.33 -21.29
CA GLU A 81 0.68 29.21 -22.57
C GLU A 81 2.13 29.75 -22.48
N ASP A 82 2.36 30.80 -21.69
CA ASP A 82 3.67 31.39 -21.44
C ASP A 82 4.50 30.62 -20.39
N ARG A 83 3.96 29.55 -19.82
CA ARG A 83 4.51 28.73 -18.73
C ARG A 83 4.88 29.49 -17.46
N ARG A 84 4.32 30.68 -17.24
CA ARG A 84 4.61 31.50 -16.06
C ARG A 84 3.65 31.25 -14.89
N HIS A 85 2.49 30.66 -15.17
CA HIS A 85 1.45 30.42 -14.17
C HIS A 85 0.92 28.99 -14.29
N VAL A 86 0.41 28.46 -13.18
CA VAL A 86 -0.21 27.14 -13.11
C VAL A 86 -1.58 27.30 -12.46
N ASP A 87 -2.62 26.73 -13.07
CA ASP A 87 -3.97 26.76 -12.53
C ASP A 87 -4.16 25.67 -11.45
N TYR A 88 -3.76 26.01 -10.22
CA TYR A 88 -3.91 25.13 -9.06
C TYR A 88 -5.37 24.83 -8.72
N VAL A 89 -6.31 25.71 -9.08
CA VAL A 89 -7.74 25.49 -8.83
C VAL A 89 -8.26 24.40 -9.75
N ALA A 90 -7.89 24.41 -11.02
CA ALA A 90 -8.21 23.36 -11.98
C ALA A 90 -7.57 22.02 -11.58
N ILE A 91 -6.30 22.02 -11.16
CA ILE A 91 -5.61 20.81 -10.66
C ILE A 91 -6.38 20.18 -9.49
N SER A 92 -6.82 20.98 -8.51
CA SER A 92 -7.56 20.47 -7.33
C SER A 92 -8.88 19.78 -7.69
N LYS A 93 -9.44 20.11 -8.86
CA LYS A 93 -10.69 19.57 -9.41
C LYS A 93 -10.47 18.53 -10.51
N SER A 94 -9.23 18.13 -10.77
CA SER A 94 -8.89 17.13 -11.78
C SER A 94 -9.19 15.71 -11.30
N GLU A 95 -9.49 14.78 -12.22
CA GLU A 95 -9.70 13.36 -11.87
C GLU A 95 -8.41 12.71 -11.41
N GLU A 96 -7.30 13.13 -12.00
CA GLU A 96 -5.93 12.74 -11.72
C GLU A 96 -5.57 13.02 -10.26
N PHE A 97 -5.96 14.19 -9.75
CA PHE A 97 -5.77 14.54 -8.34
C PHE A 97 -6.79 13.84 -7.42
N ARG A 98 -8.08 13.79 -7.81
CA ARG A 98 -9.14 13.11 -7.01
C ARG A 98 -8.92 11.60 -6.86
N SER A 99 -8.33 10.94 -7.85
CA SER A 99 -8.07 9.49 -7.81
C SER A 99 -6.96 9.13 -6.80
N THR A 100 -6.08 10.09 -6.45
CA THR A 100 -4.97 9.87 -5.51
C THR A 100 -5.31 10.11 -4.03
N GLY A 101 -6.52 10.59 -3.71
CA GLY A 101 -6.93 10.78 -2.33
C GLY A 101 -8.43 11.00 -2.18
N THR A 102 -9.03 10.24 -1.26
CA THR A 102 -10.39 10.43 -0.70
C THR A 102 -11.56 9.80 -1.47
N SER A 103 -11.70 8.48 -1.34
CA SER A 103 -13.04 7.86 -1.28
C SER A 103 -13.13 6.67 -0.31
N GLN A 104 -12.18 6.51 0.61
CA GLN A 104 -12.31 5.45 1.63
C GLN A 104 -11.77 5.75 3.04
N CYS A 105 -11.09 6.88 3.27
CA CYS A 105 -10.48 7.15 4.58
C CYS A 105 -11.22 8.21 5.43
N LEU A 106 -12.13 9.02 4.87
CA LEU A 106 -12.73 10.15 5.60
C LEU A 106 -14.11 9.90 6.22
N THR A 107 -14.74 8.74 6.01
CA THR A 107 -16.08 8.46 6.59
C THR A 107 -16.04 7.86 8.00
N ARG A 108 -14.87 7.63 8.60
CA ARG A 108 -14.79 6.93 9.90
C ARG A 108 -14.54 7.81 11.13
N HIS A 109 -14.58 9.14 11.03
CA HIS A 109 -14.36 10.05 12.17
C HIS A 109 -15.48 11.11 12.33
N GLN A 110 -16.73 10.74 12.10
CA GLN A 110 -17.92 11.54 12.46
C GLN A 110 -18.90 10.78 13.36
N HIS A 111 -18.43 9.77 14.10
CA HIS A 111 -19.18 9.20 15.23
C HIS A 111 -18.20 8.82 16.34
N MET A 112 -17.87 9.81 17.17
CA MET A 112 -17.74 9.71 18.62
C MET A 112 -18.22 11.04 19.22
#